data_AF-A0AAJ3CWL9-F1
#
_entry.id   AF-A0AAJ3CWL9-F1
#
_cell.length_a   1.000
_cell.length_b   1.000
_cell.length_c   1.000
_cell.angle_alpha   90.00
_cell.angle_beta   90.00
_cell.angle_gamma   90.00
#
_symmetry.space_group_name_H-M   'P 1'
#
loop_
_entity.id
_entity.type
_entity.pdbx_description
1 polymer ?
#
loop_
_entity_poly.entity_id
_entity_poly.type
_entity_poly.pdbx_seq_one_letter_code
_entity_poly.pdbx_strand_id
1 'polypeptide(L)'
;MVMSTTLDQYKQVVEFMEVCNQPVNTTRTFQTSKIANLRIELIKEEIFGTGELVDSINKDSKVGILDALCDILYVTYGAIATYGCIDALGEYEITIDPENRKSQLLYKHTALNYVKELTDYFEQFKRGVEIGDSRTISDGLVRIVSSCVSFARASGFDLAGAYDEVHRSNMSKFCKTEKEALESIEFRLAEADTLSSPPKRIEQKDNYTGAYVEQSGNVFVIKRGKDGKGLKGKDFFEPDLTKYA
;
A
#
# COMPACT_ATOMS: atom_id res chain seq x y z
N MET A 1 10.70 14.30 -18.15
CA MET A 1 9.72 13.79 -17.18
C MET A 1 9.61 12.29 -17.41
N VAL A 2 9.97 11.46 -16.43
CA VAL A 2 9.75 10.01 -16.56
C VAL A 2 8.25 9.79 -16.43
N MET A 3 7.63 9.24 -17.47
CA MET A 3 6.20 8.94 -17.48
C MET A 3 6.00 7.66 -16.67
N SER A 4 5.16 7.72 -15.62
CA SER A 4 4.83 6.55 -14.80
C SER A 4 3.43 6.08 -15.16
N THR A 5 3.29 4.78 -15.44
CA THR A 5 2.02 4.15 -15.81
C THR A 5 1.47 3.28 -14.69
N THR A 6 0.19 2.91 -14.79
CA THR A 6 -0.42 1.86 -13.94
C THR A 6 0.35 0.55 -13.98
N LEU A 7 0.94 0.20 -15.13
CA LEU A 7 1.72 -1.02 -15.28
C LEU A 7 3.07 -0.92 -14.56
N ASP A 8 3.71 0.25 -14.54
CA ASP A 8 4.97 0.44 -13.81
C ASP A 8 4.76 0.37 -12.29
N GLN A 9 3.69 0.98 -11.78
CA GLN A 9 3.31 0.85 -10.37
C GLN A 9 2.97 -0.60 -9.99
N TYR A 10 2.24 -1.32 -10.86
CA TYR A 10 1.94 -2.72 -10.65
C TYR A 10 3.22 -3.57 -10.54
N LYS A 11 4.20 -3.35 -11.42
CA LYS A 11 5.49 -4.07 -11.39
C LYS A 11 6.26 -3.81 -10.08
N GLN A 12 6.26 -2.57 -9.59
CA GLN A 12 6.85 -2.21 -8.29
C GLN A 12 6.20 -3.01 -7.14
N VAL A 13 4.86 -3.18 -7.16
CA VAL A 13 4.18 -4.00 -6.14
C VAL A 13 4.48 -5.49 -6.29
N VAL A 14 4.59 -5.99 -7.52
CA VAL A 14 4.99 -7.39 -7.77
C VAL A 14 6.38 -7.65 -7.19
N GLU A 15 7.35 -6.78 -7.43
CA GLU A 15 8.71 -6.88 -6.84
C GLU A 15 8.64 -6.98 -5.31
N PHE A 16 7.89 -6.07 -4.67
CA PHE A 16 7.72 -6.09 -3.22
C PHE A 16 7.06 -7.39 -2.72
N MET A 17 6.06 -7.89 -3.45
CA MET A 17 5.34 -9.12 -3.11
C MET A 17 6.20 -10.37 -3.23
N GLU A 18 7.04 -10.44 -4.25
CA GLU A 18 8.02 -11.53 -4.43
C GLU A 18 8.99 -11.57 -3.26
N VAL A 19 9.53 -10.42 -2.85
CA VAL A 19 10.37 -10.33 -1.63
C VAL A 19 9.60 -10.80 -0.39
N CYS A 20 8.31 -10.48 -0.30
CA CYS A 20 7.48 -10.88 0.83
C CYS A 20 6.97 -12.34 0.77
N ASN A 21 7.33 -13.12 -0.24
CA ASN A 21 6.81 -14.47 -0.48
C ASN A 21 5.28 -14.52 -0.56
N GLN A 22 4.66 -13.50 -1.16
CA GLN A 22 3.21 -13.45 -1.39
C GLN A 22 2.83 -14.01 -2.77
N PRO A 23 1.61 -14.55 -2.95
CA PRO A 23 1.19 -15.10 -4.24
C PRO A 23 1.13 -14.03 -5.35
N VAL A 24 1.85 -14.26 -6.44
CA VAL A 24 1.78 -13.48 -7.68
C VAL A 24 1.33 -14.42 -8.79
N ASN A 25 0.15 -14.17 -9.35
CA ASN A 25 -0.43 -14.95 -10.44
C ASN A 25 -0.51 -14.09 -11.70
N THR A 26 -0.25 -14.69 -12.86
CA THR A 26 -0.38 -14.02 -14.17
C THR A 26 -1.69 -14.33 -14.87
N THR A 27 -2.46 -15.29 -14.33
CA THR A 27 -3.78 -15.69 -14.83
C THR A 27 -4.78 -15.72 -13.69
N ARG A 28 -6.07 -15.57 -14.03
CA ARG A 28 -7.18 -15.57 -13.07
C ARG A 28 -7.13 -16.76 -12.12
N THR A 29 -6.95 -16.48 -10.83
CA THR A 29 -6.73 -17.50 -9.80
C THR A 29 -7.54 -17.18 -8.55
N PHE A 30 -8.48 -18.06 -8.20
CA PHE A 30 -9.19 -17.98 -6.91
C PHE A 30 -8.27 -18.36 -5.76
N GLN A 31 -8.55 -17.79 -4.58
CA GLN A 31 -7.68 -17.89 -3.43
C GLN A 31 -8.34 -18.64 -2.27
N THR A 32 -7.51 -19.16 -1.37
CA THR A 32 -8.00 -19.68 -0.08
C THR A 32 -8.62 -18.55 0.75
N SER A 33 -9.51 -18.89 1.68
CA SER A 33 -10.16 -17.90 2.57
C SER A 33 -9.14 -17.05 3.34
N LYS A 34 -8.00 -17.62 3.74
CA LYS A 34 -6.94 -16.88 4.43
C LYS A 34 -6.37 -15.76 3.57
N ILE A 35 -6.02 -16.04 2.31
CA ILE A 35 -5.44 -15.07 1.38
C ILE A 35 -6.51 -14.06 0.92
N ALA A 36 -7.72 -14.54 0.64
CA ALA A 36 -8.84 -13.69 0.26
C ALA A 36 -9.17 -12.65 1.35
N ASN A 37 -9.31 -13.11 2.60
CA ASN A 37 -9.58 -12.23 3.74
C ASN A 37 -8.43 -11.24 3.98
N LEU A 38 -7.18 -11.66 3.81
CA LEU A 38 -6.04 -10.74 3.89
C LEU A 38 -6.18 -9.59 2.89
N ARG A 39 -6.50 -9.87 1.62
CA ARG A 39 -6.66 -8.81 0.60
C ARG A 39 -7.84 -7.90 0.87
N ILE A 40 -8.95 -8.46 1.34
CA ILE A 40 -10.15 -7.70 1.70
C ILE A 40 -9.85 -6.76 2.87
N GLU A 41 -9.22 -7.25 3.95
CA GLU A 41 -8.94 -6.41 5.11
C GLU A 41 -7.88 -5.35 4.84
N LEU A 42 -6.84 -5.64 4.04
CA LEU A 42 -5.86 -4.62 3.64
C LEU A 42 -6.52 -3.46 2.89
N ILE A 43 -7.30 -3.72 1.84
CA ILE A 43 -7.99 -2.65 1.09
C ILE A 43 -8.96 -1.87 1.99
N LYS A 44 -9.70 -2.57 2.83
CA LYS A 44 -10.65 -1.97 3.76
C LYS A 44 -9.96 -1.07 4.80
N GLU A 45 -8.81 -1.48 5.32
CA GLU A 45 -8.00 -0.70 6.25
C GLU A 45 -7.61 0.64 5.61
N GLU A 46 -7.04 0.64 4.39
CA GLU A 46 -6.60 1.90 3.76
C GLU A 46 -7.76 2.86 3.38
N ILE A 47 -8.99 2.35 3.24
CA ILE A 47 -10.16 3.20 2.98
C ILE A 47 -10.78 3.73 4.28
N PHE A 48 -10.97 2.86 5.29
CA PHE A 48 -11.80 3.13 6.46
C PHE A 48 -11.06 3.15 7.81
N GLY A 49 -9.76 2.84 7.80
CA GLY A 49 -8.90 2.78 8.98
C GLY A 49 -8.68 4.14 9.62
N THR A 50 -8.24 4.12 10.88
CA THR A 50 -7.88 5.35 11.60
C THR A 50 -6.58 5.90 11.06
N GLY A 51 -6.58 7.18 10.65
CA GLY A 51 -5.44 7.80 9.97
C GLY A 51 -5.49 7.73 8.45
N GLU A 52 -6.36 6.88 7.90
CA GLU A 52 -6.41 6.61 6.46
C GLU A 52 -7.36 7.54 5.71
N LEU A 53 -7.82 7.16 4.50
CA LEU A 53 -8.45 8.08 3.54
C LEU A 53 -9.60 8.90 4.16
N VAL A 54 -10.59 8.25 4.77
CA VAL A 54 -11.76 8.93 5.35
C VAL A 54 -11.36 9.90 6.47
N ASP A 55 -10.44 9.47 7.33
CA ASP A 55 -9.92 10.29 8.43
C ASP A 55 -9.14 11.50 7.93
N SER A 56 -8.29 11.30 6.93
CA SER A 56 -7.46 12.34 6.31
C SER A 56 -8.31 13.37 5.58
N ILE A 57 -9.41 12.95 4.93
CA ILE A 57 -10.43 13.87 4.38
C ILE A 57 -11.08 14.69 5.50
N ASN A 58 -11.49 14.08 6.61
CA ASN A 58 -12.13 14.79 7.72
C ASN A 58 -11.19 15.76 8.45
N LYS A 59 -9.87 15.54 8.35
CA LYS A 59 -8.81 16.37 8.93
C LYS A 59 -8.28 17.43 7.95
N ASP A 60 -8.83 17.52 6.73
CA ASP A 60 -8.31 18.41 5.67
C ASP A 60 -6.80 18.21 5.40
N SER A 61 -6.31 16.98 5.54
CA SER A 61 -4.89 16.64 5.42
C SER A 61 -4.56 16.26 3.98
N LYS A 62 -4.03 17.19 3.18
CA LYS A 62 -3.61 16.87 1.80
C LYS A 62 -2.61 15.73 1.73
N VAL A 63 -1.59 15.79 2.59
CA VAL A 63 -0.53 14.77 2.70
C VAL A 63 -1.15 13.42 3.07
N GLY A 64 -2.02 13.37 4.08
CA GLY A 64 -2.67 12.12 4.49
C GLY A 64 -3.63 11.55 3.44
N ILE A 65 -4.31 12.41 2.66
CA ILE A 65 -5.14 11.94 1.54
C ILE A 65 -4.25 11.32 0.46
N LEU A 66 -3.13 11.98 0.11
CA LEU A 66 -2.21 11.47 -0.91
C LEU A 66 -1.55 10.15 -0.49
N ASP A 67 -1.15 10.04 0.77
CA ASP A 67 -0.61 8.82 1.39
C ASP A 67 -1.62 7.68 1.27
N ALA A 68 -2.85 7.89 1.76
CA ALA A 68 -3.91 6.88 1.69
C ALA A 68 -4.26 6.49 0.23
N LEU A 69 -4.22 7.43 -0.72
CA LEU A 69 -4.40 7.09 -2.14
C LEU A 69 -3.28 6.18 -2.66
N CYS A 70 -2.03 6.42 -2.26
CA CYS A 70 -0.90 5.55 -2.61
C CYS A 70 -1.03 4.17 -1.96
N ASP A 71 -1.43 4.11 -0.69
CA ASP A 71 -1.59 2.85 0.04
C ASP A 71 -2.74 2.01 -0.50
N ILE A 72 -3.90 2.61 -0.77
CA ILE A 72 -5.02 1.93 -1.47
C ILE A 72 -4.54 1.35 -2.79
N LEU A 73 -3.78 2.10 -3.59
CA LEU A 73 -3.22 1.60 -4.84
C LEU A 73 -2.26 0.42 -4.59
N TYR A 74 -1.37 0.51 -3.61
CA TYR A 74 -0.41 -0.53 -3.27
C TYR A 74 -1.10 -1.86 -2.90
N VAL A 75 -2.10 -1.81 -2.01
CA VAL A 75 -2.83 -3.01 -1.58
C VAL A 75 -3.76 -3.54 -2.69
N THR A 76 -4.29 -2.66 -3.54
CA THR A 76 -5.14 -3.04 -4.68
C THR A 76 -4.33 -3.70 -5.80
N TYR A 77 -3.18 -3.16 -6.18
CA TYR A 77 -2.26 -3.84 -7.11
C TYR A 77 -1.81 -5.19 -6.55
N GLY A 78 -1.60 -5.28 -5.23
CA GLY A 78 -1.30 -6.55 -4.59
C GLY A 78 -2.44 -7.58 -4.71
N ALA A 79 -3.68 -7.13 -4.61
CA ALA A 79 -4.85 -7.97 -4.89
C ALA A 79 -4.95 -8.35 -6.38
N ILE A 80 -4.67 -7.42 -7.30
CA ILE A 80 -4.62 -7.70 -8.76
C ILE A 80 -3.59 -8.78 -9.06
N ALA A 81 -2.37 -8.69 -8.51
CA ALA A 81 -1.34 -9.71 -8.64
C ALA A 81 -1.77 -11.05 -8.03
N THR A 82 -2.39 -11.01 -6.84
CA THR A 82 -2.84 -12.22 -6.16
C THR A 82 -3.92 -12.96 -6.94
N TYR A 83 -4.90 -12.26 -7.50
CA TYR A 83 -5.96 -12.88 -8.28
C TYR A 83 -5.60 -13.07 -9.77
N GLY A 84 -4.41 -12.61 -10.19
CA GLY A 84 -3.94 -12.65 -11.58
C GLY A 84 -4.82 -11.89 -12.56
N CYS A 85 -5.30 -10.72 -12.14
CA CYS A 85 -6.20 -9.83 -12.89
C CYS A 85 -5.48 -8.83 -13.79
N ILE A 86 -4.21 -9.08 -14.12
CA ILE A 86 -3.36 -8.15 -14.90
C ILE A 86 -3.91 -7.90 -16.32
N ASP A 87 -4.63 -8.87 -16.88
CA ASP A 87 -5.32 -8.77 -18.17
C ASP A 87 -6.41 -7.69 -18.20
N ALA A 88 -6.96 -7.32 -17.04
CA ALA A 88 -7.97 -6.26 -16.94
C ALA A 88 -7.39 -4.89 -16.59
N LEU A 89 -6.12 -4.82 -16.16
CA LEU A 89 -5.49 -3.56 -15.81
C LEU A 89 -5.13 -2.81 -17.11
N GLY A 90 -5.84 -1.71 -17.37
CA GLY A 90 -5.49 -0.82 -18.47
C GLY A 90 -4.15 -0.13 -18.20
N GLU A 91 -3.31 -0.01 -19.22
CA GLU A 91 -2.07 0.77 -19.18
C GLU A 91 -2.37 2.22 -19.59
N TYR A 92 -2.27 3.15 -18.64
CA TYR A 92 -2.38 4.58 -18.93
C TYR A 92 -1.49 5.40 -18.01
N GLU A 93 -1.16 6.61 -18.48
CA GLU A 93 -0.31 7.54 -17.76
C GLU A 93 -0.98 8.05 -16.48
N ILE A 94 -0.23 7.97 -15.38
CA ILE A 94 -0.63 8.48 -14.06
C ILE A 94 -0.09 9.90 -13.85
N THR A 95 0.89 10.31 -14.65
CA THR A 95 1.50 11.64 -14.56
C THR A 95 0.46 12.73 -14.74
N ILE A 96 0.36 13.60 -13.74
CA ILE A 96 -0.40 14.84 -13.79
C ILE A 96 0.63 15.92 -14.12
N ASP A 97 0.37 16.75 -15.14
CA ASP A 97 1.22 17.89 -15.51
C ASP A 97 1.48 18.77 -14.26
N PRO A 98 2.67 18.70 -13.65
CA PRO A 98 2.96 19.42 -12.41
C PRO A 98 3.10 20.92 -12.66
N GLU A 99 3.36 21.33 -13.90
CA GLU A 99 3.66 22.73 -14.22
C GLU A 99 2.39 23.60 -14.27
N ASN A 100 1.18 23.00 -14.28
CA ASN A 100 -0.07 23.74 -14.48
C ASN A 100 -1.16 23.55 -13.42
N ARG A 101 -0.96 22.77 -12.35
CA ARG A 101 -1.98 22.61 -11.29
C ARG A 101 -1.39 22.69 -9.89
N LYS A 102 -1.87 23.68 -9.12
CA LYS A 102 -1.62 23.76 -7.69
C LYS A 102 -2.49 22.72 -6.97
N SER A 103 -1.89 21.89 -6.14
CA SER A 103 -2.60 20.93 -5.30
C SER A 103 -3.65 21.60 -4.42
N GLN A 104 -4.80 20.97 -4.25
CA GLN A 104 -5.93 21.51 -3.48
C GLN A 104 -6.74 20.40 -2.80
N LEU A 105 -7.37 20.77 -1.68
CA LEU A 105 -8.41 19.95 -1.10
C LEU A 105 -9.66 20.05 -1.96
N LEU A 106 -10.33 18.92 -2.19
CA LEU A 106 -11.67 18.91 -2.76
C LEU A 106 -12.68 19.38 -1.72
N TYR A 107 -13.79 19.96 -2.18
CA TYR A 107 -14.93 20.17 -1.29
C TYR A 107 -15.42 18.83 -0.72
N LYS A 108 -15.89 18.85 0.53
CA LYS A 108 -16.30 17.64 1.26
C LYS A 108 -17.27 16.75 0.47
N HIS A 109 -18.28 17.32 -0.19
CA HIS A 109 -19.23 16.52 -0.98
C HIS A 109 -18.56 15.80 -2.16
N THR A 110 -17.60 16.45 -2.83
CA THR A 110 -16.83 15.85 -3.92
C THR A 110 -15.91 14.75 -3.40
N ALA A 111 -15.18 15.00 -2.30
CA ALA A 111 -14.34 13.98 -1.68
C ALA A 111 -15.16 12.76 -1.22
N LEU A 112 -16.33 12.98 -0.61
CA LEU A 112 -17.23 11.91 -0.19
C LEU A 112 -17.83 11.13 -1.36
N ASN A 113 -18.04 11.76 -2.52
CA ASN A 113 -18.44 11.04 -3.73
C ASN A 113 -17.36 10.04 -4.17
N TYR A 114 -16.08 10.43 -4.18
CA TYR A 114 -14.99 9.50 -4.47
C TYR A 114 -14.87 8.37 -3.44
N VAL A 115 -15.05 8.67 -2.14
CA VAL A 115 -15.08 7.64 -1.09
C VAL A 115 -16.23 6.66 -1.33
N LYS A 116 -17.41 7.16 -1.70
CA LYS A 116 -18.56 6.31 -2.01
C LYS A 116 -18.28 5.40 -3.22
N GLU A 117 -17.70 5.94 -4.29
CA GLU A 117 -17.32 5.15 -5.47
C GLU A 117 -16.29 4.07 -5.11
N LEU A 118 -15.23 4.43 -4.38
CA LEU A 118 -14.24 3.47 -3.87
C LEU A 118 -14.90 2.37 -3.03
N THR A 119 -15.84 2.73 -2.17
CA THR A 119 -16.60 1.78 -1.35
C THR A 119 -17.43 0.84 -2.21
N ASP A 120 -18.15 1.37 -3.20
CA ASP A 120 -18.98 0.56 -4.10
C ASP A 120 -18.11 -0.43 -4.92
N TYR A 121 -16.93 -0.01 -5.38
CA TYR A 121 -15.99 -0.88 -6.10
C TYR A 121 -15.29 -1.91 -5.21
N PHE A 122 -15.00 -1.55 -3.96
CA PHE A 122 -14.51 -2.50 -2.94
C PHE A 122 -15.56 -3.58 -2.64
N GLU A 123 -16.82 -3.20 -2.44
CA GLU A 123 -17.91 -4.17 -2.24
C GLU A 123 -18.15 -5.01 -3.51
N GLN A 124 -17.96 -4.45 -4.71
CA GLN A 124 -17.96 -5.23 -5.95
C GLN A 124 -16.86 -6.31 -5.94
N PHE A 125 -15.61 -5.94 -5.65
CA PHE A 125 -14.50 -6.89 -5.54
C PHE A 125 -14.82 -7.99 -4.53
N LYS A 126 -15.23 -7.61 -3.31
CA LYS A 126 -15.58 -8.54 -2.23
C LYS A 126 -16.71 -9.49 -2.63
N ARG A 127 -17.77 -8.97 -3.24
CA ARG A 127 -18.87 -9.80 -3.78
C ARG A 127 -18.35 -10.80 -4.82
N GLY A 128 -17.46 -10.37 -5.71
CA GLY A 128 -16.83 -11.25 -6.70
C GLY A 128 -16.08 -12.41 -6.04
N VAL A 129 -15.38 -12.15 -4.94
CA VAL A 129 -14.73 -13.18 -4.11
C VAL A 129 -15.75 -14.13 -3.50
N GLU A 130 -16.84 -13.61 -2.91
CA GLU A 130 -17.89 -14.40 -2.24
C GLU A 130 -18.62 -15.35 -3.19
N ILE A 131 -18.90 -14.91 -4.43
CA ILE A 131 -19.64 -15.71 -5.41
C ILE A 131 -18.75 -16.48 -6.39
N GLY A 132 -17.43 -16.29 -6.33
CA GLY A 132 -16.47 -16.92 -7.23
C GLY A 132 -16.58 -16.44 -8.69
N ASP A 133 -16.73 -15.14 -8.92
CA ASP A 133 -16.75 -14.56 -10.28
C ASP A 133 -15.52 -13.69 -10.55
N SER A 134 -14.61 -14.20 -11.39
CA SER A 134 -13.33 -13.55 -11.68
C SER A 134 -13.49 -12.21 -12.40
N ARG A 135 -14.55 -12.03 -13.19
CA ARG A 135 -14.85 -10.76 -13.88
C ARG A 135 -15.24 -9.68 -12.87
N THR A 136 -16.17 -9.98 -11.98
CA THR A 136 -16.56 -9.08 -10.88
C THR A 136 -15.36 -8.73 -9.98
N ILE A 137 -14.47 -9.69 -9.72
CA ILE A 137 -13.21 -9.45 -8.98
C ILE A 137 -12.33 -8.44 -9.72
N SER A 138 -12.00 -8.65 -11.00
CA SER A 138 -11.18 -7.65 -11.72
C SER A 138 -11.85 -6.31 -11.78
N ASP A 139 -13.14 -6.27 -12.13
CA ASP A 139 -13.85 -5.03 -12.38
C ASP A 139 -13.84 -4.14 -11.13
N GLY A 140 -14.07 -4.73 -9.96
CA GLY A 140 -13.94 -4.01 -8.69
C GLY A 140 -12.52 -3.47 -8.48
N LEU A 141 -11.49 -4.31 -8.63
CA LEU A 141 -10.10 -3.92 -8.39
C LEU A 141 -9.61 -2.81 -9.35
N VAL A 142 -9.87 -2.93 -10.66
CA VAL A 142 -9.41 -1.93 -11.65
C VAL A 142 -10.17 -0.62 -11.54
N ARG A 143 -11.42 -0.65 -11.07
CA ARG A 143 -12.20 0.56 -10.77
C ARG A 143 -11.72 1.26 -9.51
N ILE A 144 -11.26 0.53 -8.49
CA ILE A 144 -10.57 1.13 -7.34
C ILE A 144 -9.33 1.91 -7.82
N VAL A 145 -8.47 1.29 -8.62
CA VAL A 145 -7.28 1.94 -9.21
C VAL A 145 -7.66 3.21 -9.97
N SER A 146 -8.65 3.11 -10.86
CA SER A 146 -9.12 4.23 -11.67
C SER A 146 -9.69 5.37 -10.83
N SER A 147 -10.40 5.05 -9.74
CA SER A 147 -10.97 6.02 -8.81
C SER A 147 -9.90 6.76 -8.02
N CYS A 148 -8.87 6.06 -7.54
CA CYS A 148 -7.73 6.69 -6.86
C CYS A 148 -7.00 7.69 -7.77
N VAL A 149 -6.72 7.30 -9.02
CA VAL A 149 -6.09 8.19 -10.00
C VAL A 149 -6.99 9.40 -10.30
N SER A 150 -8.30 9.19 -10.41
CA SER A 150 -9.27 10.27 -10.66
C SER A 150 -9.35 11.25 -9.49
N PHE A 151 -9.35 10.75 -8.24
CA PHE A 151 -9.29 11.58 -7.04
C PHE A 151 -8.01 12.43 -7.07
N ALA A 152 -6.83 11.80 -7.21
CA ALA A 152 -5.57 12.54 -7.22
C ALA A 152 -5.53 13.61 -8.33
N ARG A 153 -6.05 13.31 -9.52
CA ARG A 153 -6.15 14.26 -10.64
C ARG A 153 -7.09 15.44 -10.34
N ALA A 154 -8.21 15.20 -9.66
CA ALA A 154 -9.14 16.25 -9.26
C ALA A 154 -8.52 17.16 -8.18
N SER A 155 -7.73 16.58 -7.27
CA SER A 155 -6.98 17.33 -6.24
C SER A 155 -5.72 18.01 -6.78
N GLY A 156 -5.23 17.61 -7.97
CA GLY A 156 -3.97 18.11 -8.52
C GLY A 156 -2.74 17.62 -7.74
N PHE A 157 -2.80 16.42 -7.15
CA PHE A 157 -1.64 15.81 -6.49
C PHE A 157 -0.68 15.18 -7.50
N ASP A 158 0.63 15.20 -7.21
CA ASP A 158 1.60 14.40 -7.96
C ASP A 158 1.58 12.95 -7.45
N LEU A 159 0.59 12.19 -7.93
CA LEU A 159 0.42 10.79 -7.54
C LEU A 159 1.58 9.91 -8.01
N ALA A 160 2.16 10.18 -9.18
CA ALA A 160 3.26 9.39 -9.70
C ALA A 160 4.50 9.53 -8.82
N GLY A 161 4.91 10.77 -8.53
CA GLY A 161 6.05 11.05 -7.66
C GLY A 161 5.85 10.57 -6.22
N ALA A 162 4.64 10.74 -5.67
CA ALA A 162 4.30 10.24 -4.35
C ALA A 162 4.36 8.71 -4.27
N TYR A 163 3.84 8.02 -5.28
CA TYR A 163 3.84 6.56 -5.30
C TYR A 163 5.26 5.98 -5.35
N ASP A 164 6.15 6.56 -6.17
CA ASP A 164 7.55 6.12 -6.24
C ASP A 164 8.27 6.34 -4.90
N GLU A 165 7.96 7.42 -4.18
CA GLU A 165 8.47 7.68 -2.82
C GLU A 165 7.95 6.64 -1.80
N VAL A 166 6.66 6.31 -1.85
CA VAL A 166 6.05 5.25 -1.02
C VAL A 166 6.68 3.90 -1.33
N HIS A 167 6.88 3.55 -2.60
CA HIS A 167 7.53 2.31 -2.98
C HIS A 167 8.98 2.26 -2.49
N ARG A 168 9.75 3.35 -2.63
CA ARG A 168 11.12 3.47 -2.09
C ARG A 168 11.15 3.25 -0.58
N SER A 169 10.19 3.83 0.16
CA SER A 169 10.03 3.61 1.60
C SER A 169 9.70 2.14 1.91
N ASN A 170 8.77 1.54 1.17
CA ASN A 170 8.40 0.13 1.34
C ASN A 170 9.57 -0.81 1.11
N MET A 171 10.38 -0.60 0.07
CA MET A 171 11.57 -1.41 -0.21
C MET A 171 12.70 -1.20 0.81
N SER A 172 12.77 -0.02 1.46
CA SER A 172 13.73 0.26 2.53
C SER A 172 13.50 -0.53 3.82
N LYS A 173 12.38 -1.26 3.91
CA LYS A 173 12.10 -2.18 5.02
C LYS A 173 13.06 -3.37 5.04
N PHE A 174 13.58 -3.78 3.88
CA PHE A 174 14.39 -4.98 3.73
C PHE A 174 15.88 -4.68 3.92
N CYS A 175 16.60 -5.64 4.51
CA CYS A 175 18.04 -5.53 4.76
C CYS A 175 18.83 -6.21 3.64
N LYS A 176 20.04 -5.71 3.34
CA LYS A 176 20.89 -6.26 2.27
C LYS A 176 21.73 -7.45 2.74
N THR A 177 21.96 -7.56 4.03
CA THR A 177 22.73 -8.66 4.62
C THR A 177 22.03 -9.22 5.86
N GLU A 178 22.26 -10.49 6.18
CA GLU A 178 21.75 -11.12 7.41
C GLU A 178 22.23 -10.36 8.66
N LYS A 179 23.50 -9.95 8.66
CA LYS A 179 24.08 -9.15 9.73
C LYS A 179 23.31 -7.85 9.96
N GLU A 180 23.01 -7.11 8.90
CA GLU A 180 22.22 -5.88 8.97
C GLU A 180 20.80 -6.13 9.51
N ALA A 181 20.18 -7.25 9.13
CA ALA A 181 18.86 -7.63 9.62
C ALA A 181 18.87 -7.96 11.13
N LEU A 182 19.87 -8.71 11.60
CA LEU A 182 20.05 -9.03 13.01
C LEU A 182 20.34 -7.77 13.85
N GLU A 183 21.26 -6.92 13.37
CA GLU A 183 21.53 -5.61 14.00
C GLU A 183 20.29 -4.71 14.03
N SER A 184 19.41 -4.81 13.02
CA SER A 184 18.17 -4.07 12.99
C SER A 184 17.19 -4.52 14.07
N ILE A 185 17.10 -5.82 14.35
CA ILE A 185 16.27 -6.33 15.45
C ILE A 185 16.77 -5.77 16.79
N GLU A 186 18.08 -5.83 17.05
CA GLU A 186 18.70 -5.28 18.27
C GLU A 186 18.48 -3.77 18.38
N PHE A 187 18.72 -3.03 17.29
CA PHE A 187 18.50 -1.59 17.23
C PHE A 187 17.06 -1.21 17.58
N ARG A 188 16.07 -1.88 16.97
CA ARG A 188 14.65 -1.60 17.18
C ARG A 188 14.19 -1.93 18.59
N LEU A 189 14.73 -2.99 19.20
CA LEU A 189 14.47 -3.32 20.61
C LEU A 189 15.03 -2.26 21.56
N ALA A 190 16.25 -1.76 21.30
CA ALA A 190 16.86 -0.69 22.08
C ALA A 190 16.16 0.67 21.89
N GLU A 191 15.81 1.01 20.64
CA GLU A 191 15.09 2.24 20.29
C GLU A 191 13.75 2.33 21.04
N ALA A 192 13.06 1.21 21.26
CA ALA A 192 11.79 1.20 21.98
C ALA A 192 11.88 1.87 23.35
N ASP A 193 13.00 1.73 24.06
CA ASP A 193 13.21 2.35 25.38
C ASP A 193 13.39 3.87 25.33
N THR A 194 13.71 4.43 24.16
CA THR A 194 13.81 5.88 23.94
C THR A 194 12.48 6.51 23.54
N LEU A 195 11.48 5.72 23.14
CA LEU A 195 10.18 6.23 22.72
C LEU A 195 9.44 6.86 23.90
N SER A 196 8.98 8.11 23.72
CA SER A 196 8.23 8.86 24.73
C SER A 196 6.80 8.35 24.91
N SER A 197 6.19 7.81 23.86
CA SER A 197 4.82 7.27 23.88
C SER A 197 4.81 5.84 24.43
N PRO A 198 4.18 5.60 25.60
CA PRO A 198 4.13 4.25 26.19
C PRO A 198 3.46 3.20 25.27
N PRO A 199 2.35 3.49 24.56
CA PRO A 199 1.77 2.55 23.60
C PRO A 199 2.74 2.14 22.50
N LYS A 200 3.44 3.11 21.87
CA LYS A 200 4.42 2.83 20.80
C LYS A 200 5.60 2.01 21.30
N ARG A 201 6.07 2.26 22.53
CA ARG A 201 7.12 1.45 23.17
C ARG A 201 6.69 0.00 23.32
N ILE A 202 5.50 -0.25 23.87
CA ILE A 202 4.97 -1.60 24.08
C ILE A 202 4.85 -2.32 22.74
N GLU A 203 4.25 -1.66 21.76
CA GLU A 203 4.07 -2.21 20.42
C GLU A 203 5.40 -2.56 19.75
N GLN A 204 6.40 -1.66 19.80
CA GLN A 204 7.70 -1.91 19.20
C GLN A 204 8.41 -3.10 19.87
N LYS A 205 8.42 -3.18 21.20
CA LYS A 205 9.00 -4.34 21.89
C LYS A 205 8.29 -5.63 21.51
N ASP A 206 6.96 -5.64 21.51
CA ASP A 206 6.15 -6.80 21.14
C ASP A 206 6.37 -7.21 19.67
N ASN A 207 6.60 -6.27 18.76
CA ASN A 207 6.88 -6.56 17.35
C ASN A 207 8.23 -7.26 17.15
N TYR A 208 9.30 -6.80 17.79
CA TYR A 208 10.66 -7.30 17.54
C TYR A 208 11.10 -8.42 18.50
N THR A 209 10.39 -8.63 19.61
CA THR A 209 10.68 -9.74 20.54
C THR A 209 10.44 -11.08 19.85
N GLY A 210 11.48 -11.91 19.77
CA GLY A 210 11.42 -13.20 19.07
C GLY A 210 11.29 -13.07 17.55
N ALA A 211 11.58 -11.90 16.98
CA ALA A 211 11.69 -11.75 15.53
C ALA A 211 12.87 -12.57 14.99
N TYR A 212 12.74 -13.05 13.76
CA TYR A 212 13.74 -13.82 13.06
C TYR A 212 13.98 -13.27 11.66
N VAL A 213 15.07 -13.68 11.03
CA VAL A 213 15.47 -13.24 9.69
C VAL A 213 15.21 -14.37 8.70
N GLU A 214 14.61 -14.04 7.57
CA GLU A 214 14.38 -14.93 6.44
C GLU A 214 15.02 -14.34 5.19
N GLN A 215 15.83 -15.12 4.48
CA GLN A 215 16.36 -14.69 3.18
C GLN A 215 15.27 -14.81 2.11
N SER A 216 15.08 -13.75 1.34
CA SER A 216 14.17 -13.74 0.19
C SER A 216 14.87 -13.10 -1.00
N GLY A 217 15.18 -13.89 -2.03
CA GLY A 217 16.00 -13.46 -3.14
C GLY A 217 17.37 -12.93 -2.70
N ASN A 218 17.63 -11.65 -3.00
CA ASN A 218 18.87 -10.94 -2.69
C ASN A 218 18.81 -10.10 -1.40
N VAL A 219 17.72 -10.17 -0.64
CA VAL A 219 17.52 -9.41 0.60
C VAL A 219 17.17 -10.30 1.78
N PHE A 220 17.21 -9.72 2.96
CA PHE A 220 16.88 -10.34 4.24
C PHE A 220 15.69 -9.61 4.86
N VAL A 221 14.61 -10.35 5.12
CA VAL A 221 13.36 -9.84 5.65
C VAL A 221 13.28 -10.18 7.13
N ILE A 222 13.05 -9.17 7.97
CA ILE A 222 12.79 -9.38 9.40
C ILE A 222 11.33 -9.78 9.55
N LYS A 223 11.06 -10.91 10.18
CA LYS A 223 9.73 -11.47 10.39
C LYS A 223 9.41 -11.50 11.88
N ARG A 224 8.22 -11.03 12.23
CA ARG A 224 7.70 -11.07 13.60
C ARG A 224 7.45 -12.52 14.04
N GLY A 225 7.94 -12.90 15.20
CA GLY A 225 7.93 -14.30 15.66
C GLY A 225 6.54 -14.94 15.75
N LYS A 226 5.52 -14.17 16.18
CA LYS A 226 4.17 -14.70 16.46
C LYS A 226 3.30 -14.97 15.24
N ASP A 227 3.54 -14.28 14.11
CA ASP A 227 2.65 -14.35 12.95
C ASP A 227 3.35 -14.19 11.59
N GLY A 228 4.67 -13.99 11.56
CA GLY A 228 5.44 -13.82 10.34
C GLY A 228 5.20 -12.49 9.62
N LYS A 229 4.60 -11.47 10.26
CA LYS A 229 4.51 -10.12 9.66
C LYS A 229 5.92 -9.57 9.38
N GLY A 230 6.13 -9.01 8.19
CA GLY A 230 7.36 -8.28 7.86
C GLY A 230 7.54 -7.04 8.72
N LEU A 231 8.76 -6.82 9.22
CA LEU A 231 9.13 -5.68 10.08
C LEU A 231 10.13 -4.75 9.38
N LYS A 232 10.35 -3.57 9.95
CA LYS A 232 11.16 -2.49 9.37
C LYS A 232 12.63 -2.65 9.80
N GLY A 233 13.56 -2.79 8.84
CA GLY A 233 15.00 -2.68 9.09
C GLY A 233 15.40 -1.33 9.70
N LYS A 234 16.61 -1.22 10.26
CA LYS A 234 17.08 0.03 10.92
C LYS A 234 17.19 1.22 9.96
N ASP A 235 17.45 0.97 8.69
CA ASP A 235 17.61 1.99 7.64
C ASP A 235 16.29 2.38 6.97
N PHE A 236 15.16 1.83 7.43
CA PHE A 236 13.84 2.22 6.97
C PHE A 236 13.57 3.71 7.24
N PHE A 237 12.95 4.40 6.27
CA PHE A 237 12.49 5.76 6.41
C PHE A 237 10.99 5.87 6.07
N GLU A 238 10.27 6.77 6.75
CA GLU A 238 8.89 7.10 6.37
C GLU A 238 8.90 7.98 5.11
N PRO A 239 7.96 7.81 4.16
CA PRO A 239 7.93 8.59 2.93
C PRO A 239 7.67 10.06 3.21
N ASP A 240 8.38 10.97 2.53
CA ASP A 240 8.11 12.40 2.59
C ASP A 240 7.26 12.85 1.41
N LEU A 241 5.95 12.99 1.68
CA LEU A 241 4.97 13.33 0.66
C LEU A 241 4.64 14.83 0.57
N THR A 242 5.28 15.67 1.38
CA THR A 242 4.95 17.10 1.47
C THR A 242 5.14 17.87 0.16
N LYS A 243 6.06 17.41 -0.68
CA LYS A 243 6.37 18.00 -2.00
C LYS A 243 5.44 17.54 -3.13
N TYR A 244 4.57 16.56 -2.89
CA TYR A 244 3.65 16.00 -3.90
C TYR A 244 2.17 16.37 -3.63
N ALA A 245 1.88 16.93 -2.45
CA ALA A 245 0.54 17.17 -1.93
C ALA A 245 0.07 18.63 -2.00
#